data_AF-A0A9D5NVR7-F1
#
_entry.id   AF-A0A9D5NVR7-F1
#
_cell.length_a   1.000
_cell.length_b   1.000
_cell.length_c   1.000
_cell.angle_alpha   90.00
_cell.angle_beta   90.00
_cell.angle_gamma   90.00
#
_symmetry.space_group_name_H-M   'P 1'
#
loop_
_entity.id
_entity.type
_entity.pdbx_description
1 polymer ?
#
loop_
_entity_poly.entity_id
_entity_poly.type
_entity_poly.pdbx_seq_one_letter_code
_entity_poly.pdbx_strand_id
1 'polypeptide(L)'
;MKRYLGITALLLLSVWAAAQKPLDEIARIKANDDYIWGEGRGDTDAKATQSALNDLISKISVTVQSETSLDMQQINDGKNIDSKSAMEAVIKTYATGSLTNTKSIFVTHEPNAYVFRYMEKDELEKIFEEREDRILSYVYTAQNAEREGRIDDALRNYYWGFCLLKSLQHPNKVKLDQDGVKHTLTVWIPEQINQLLGNIKTEIAKIDGNVVDLFITYKGKPVTSLDFRFMDGQNYSFVNSAKDGISQIELNPATPTDKLQLKYEYEFTGQMRQDRELEMVMDVFNPTPFPKATVVVNGGSKKEMKVAMMQFQEAVTTMSEATHATVAEKPDFYAKTVNQIINAIKSRKYDQVKTAFTDEGYDMFTRLINYGTATILGNPKLHFYRLANRIICRSVPMKFAFKNNRRSFVEDVTFTFNERGLIESIAFGLDKAARDDIFNREARGWNDSIRMVIATFLENYKTAFALKRADYIKSIFDDDAIIIVGHVIRKAQRNAENEKYLDNEMVKHTRLSKQEYIRNVERSFKSNEFINIRFTDNDVKKMGVGADTYGIQIHQDYYSSSYADTGYLFLMVDLNDPDLPCIKVRTWQPKRDPNINSNFDKSDRYYGLIYGGNF
;
A
#
# COMPACT_ATOMS: atom_id res chain seq x y z
N MET A 1 13.47 35.86 -64.41
CA MET A 1 12.41 36.04 -63.40
C MET A 1 11.21 35.10 -63.52
N LYS A 2 10.71 34.73 -64.71
CA LYS A 2 9.52 33.84 -64.83
C LYS A 2 9.70 32.37 -64.40
N ARG A 3 10.92 31.80 -64.45
CA ARG A 3 11.18 30.40 -64.02
C ARG A 3 11.26 30.19 -62.50
N TYR A 4 11.57 31.24 -61.72
CA TYR A 4 11.59 31.17 -60.26
C TYR A 4 10.20 31.31 -59.64
N LEU A 5 9.25 31.99 -60.32
CA LEU A 5 7.86 32.13 -59.87
C LEU A 5 7.07 30.81 -59.90
N GLY A 6 7.35 29.92 -60.86
CA GLY A 6 6.65 28.64 -60.97
C GLY A 6 7.06 27.63 -59.90
N ILE A 7 8.32 27.65 -59.49
CA ILE A 7 8.87 26.74 -58.47
C ILE A 7 8.47 27.21 -57.07
N THR A 8 8.43 28.52 -56.80
CA THR A 8 7.88 29.05 -55.54
C THR A 8 6.37 28.84 -55.43
N ALA A 9 5.61 28.98 -56.53
CA ALA A 9 4.18 28.67 -56.53
C ALA A 9 3.88 27.18 -56.29
N LEU A 10 4.67 26.25 -56.86
CA LEU A 10 4.53 24.81 -56.62
C LEU A 10 4.92 24.40 -55.20
N LEU A 11 5.98 24.99 -54.63
CA LEU A 11 6.35 24.78 -53.22
C LEU A 11 5.27 25.35 -52.27
N LEU A 12 4.75 26.55 -52.54
CA LEU A 12 3.64 27.13 -51.77
C LEU A 12 2.35 26.30 -51.89
N LEU A 13 2.03 25.75 -53.07
CA LEU A 13 0.90 24.84 -53.30
C LEU A 13 1.07 23.51 -52.55
N SER A 14 2.28 22.95 -52.50
CA SER A 14 2.56 21.71 -51.74
C SER A 14 2.47 21.90 -50.22
N VAL A 15 2.89 23.06 -49.71
CA VAL A 15 2.75 23.45 -48.29
C VAL A 15 1.27 23.73 -47.95
N TRP A 16 0.51 24.34 -48.86
CA TRP A 16 -0.94 24.55 -48.71
C TRP A 16 -1.72 23.23 -48.69
N ALA A 17 -1.40 22.30 -49.61
CA ALA A 17 -2.04 20.99 -49.69
C ALA A 17 -1.71 20.08 -48.48
N ALA A 18 -0.51 20.23 -47.90
CA ALA A 18 -0.12 19.52 -46.67
C ALA A 18 -0.86 20.07 -45.42
N ALA A 19 -1.11 21.38 -45.37
CA ALA A 19 -1.88 22.02 -44.29
C ALA A 19 -3.42 21.84 -44.42
N GLN A 20 -3.93 21.50 -45.61
CA GLN A 20 -5.36 21.24 -45.84
C GLN A 20 -5.85 19.93 -45.21
N LYS A 21 -5.03 18.87 -45.21
CA LYS A 21 -5.44 17.56 -44.67
C LYS A 21 -5.78 17.59 -43.16
N PRO A 22 -4.97 18.22 -42.28
CA PRO A 22 -5.32 18.37 -40.86
C PRO A 22 -6.61 19.18 -40.64
N LEU A 23 -6.84 20.23 -41.44
CA LEU A 23 -8.01 21.10 -41.30
C LEU A 23 -9.30 20.40 -41.74
N ASP A 24 -9.25 19.58 -42.80
CA ASP A 24 -10.38 18.77 -43.25
C ASP A 24 -10.76 17.69 -42.22
N GLU A 25 -9.77 17.07 -41.58
CA GLU A 25 -9.99 16.11 -40.48
C GLU A 25 -10.63 16.79 -39.26
N ILE A 26 -10.11 17.95 -38.86
CA ILE A 26 -10.70 18.76 -37.78
C ILE A 26 -12.15 19.14 -38.10
N ALA A 27 -12.46 19.55 -39.34
CA ALA A 27 -13.82 19.90 -39.73
C ALA A 27 -14.79 18.71 -39.61
N ARG A 28 -14.34 17.49 -39.94
CA ARG A 28 -15.14 16.26 -39.76
C ARG A 28 -15.39 15.95 -38.29
N ILE A 29 -14.37 16.06 -37.44
CA ILE A 29 -14.49 15.81 -36.00
C ILE A 29 -15.43 16.83 -35.36
N LYS A 30 -15.32 18.11 -35.72
CA LYS A 30 -16.20 19.17 -35.21
C LYS A 30 -17.66 19.02 -35.61
N ALA A 31 -17.92 18.37 -36.75
CA ALA A 31 -19.26 18.13 -37.26
C ALA A 31 -19.89 16.85 -36.71
N ASN A 32 -19.14 16.04 -35.97
CA ASN A 32 -19.64 14.80 -35.38
C ASN A 32 -19.84 14.98 -33.87
N ASP A 33 -21.09 14.84 -33.43
CA ASP A 33 -21.51 14.98 -32.03
C ASP A 33 -20.97 13.86 -31.12
N ASP A 34 -20.41 12.78 -31.68
CA ASP A 34 -19.77 11.70 -30.92
C ASP A 34 -18.42 12.12 -30.32
N TYR A 35 -17.88 13.28 -30.72
CA TYR A 35 -16.57 13.77 -30.28
C TYR A 35 -16.67 14.99 -29.38
N ILE A 36 -15.79 15.03 -28.36
CA ILE A 36 -15.48 16.22 -27.59
C ILE A 36 -14.06 16.66 -27.95
N TRP A 37 -13.86 17.96 -28.20
CA TRP A 37 -12.60 18.47 -28.75
C TRP A 37 -12.18 19.81 -28.15
N GLY A 38 -10.88 20.05 -28.03
CA GLY A 38 -10.27 21.28 -27.57
C GLY A 38 -9.22 21.84 -28.54
N GLU A 39 -9.03 23.14 -28.54
CA GLU A 39 -8.03 23.84 -29.37
C GLU A 39 -7.05 24.63 -28.52
N GLY A 40 -5.78 24.59 -28.91
CA GLY A 40 -4.72 25.31 -28.21
C GLY A 40 -3.74 25.94 -29.18
N ARG A 41 -3.42 27.20 -28.93
CA ARG A 41 -2.38 27.94 -29.65
C ARG A 41 -1.30 28.41 -28.67
N GLY A 42 -0.06 28.47 -29.11
CA GLY A 42 1.03 28.97 -28.29
C GLY A 42 2.34 29.13 -29.05
N ASP A 43 3.29 29.81 -28.40
CA ASP A 43 4.61 30.05 -29.01
C ASP A 43 5.44 28.77 -29.16
N THR A 44 5.08 27.72 -28.40
CA THR A 44 5.73 26.42 -28.38
C THR A 44 4.70 25.30 -28.49
N ASP A 45 5.10 24.15 -29.03
CA ASP A 45 4.23 22.97 -29.19
C ASP A 45 3.74 22.46 -27.84
N ALA A 46 4.57 22.59 -26.80
CA ALA A 46 4.20 22.27 -25.42
C ALA A 46 3.10 23.20 -24.87
N LYS A 47 3.20 24.51 -25.09
CA LYS A 47 2.17 25.47 -24.67
C LYS A 47 0.86 25.25 -25.42
N ALA A 48 0.93 25.03 -26.75
CA ALA A 48 -0.24 24.77 -27.57
C ALA A 48 -0.93 23.45 -27.16
N THR A 49 -0.16 22.39 -26.90
CA THR A 49 -0.68 21.10 -26.42
C THR A 49 -1.37 21.23 -25.05
N GLN A 50 -0.76 21.94 -24.10
CA GLN A 50 -1.38 22.18 -22.78
C GLN A 50 -2.65 23.03 -22.89
N SER A 51 -2.63 24.04 -23.76
CA SER A 51 -3.79 24.89 -24.04
C SER A 51 -4.94 24.09 -24.64
N ALA A 52 -4.67 23.20 -25.60
CA ALA A 52 -5.66 22.33 -26.22
C ALA A 52 -6.26 21.33 -25.23
N LEU A 53 -5.44 20.78 -24.33
CA LEU A 53 -5.91 19.93 -23.25
C LEU A 53 -6.81 20.70 -22.27
N ASN A 54 -6.43 21.91 -21.88
CA ASN A 54 -7.24 22.74 -20.99
C ASN A 54 -8.59 23.11 -21.62
N ASP A 55 -8.62 23.43 -22.92
CA ASP A 55 -9.87 23.71 -23.66
C ASP A 55 -10.76 22.45 -23.74
N LEU A 56 -10.16 21.28 -24.02
CA LEU A 56 -10.87 20.00 -24.02
C LEU A 56 -11.48 19.71 -22.64
N ILE A 57 -10.71 19.87 -21.56
CA ILE A 57 -11.17 19.71 -20.18
C ILE A 57 -12.33 20.67 -19.88
N SER A 58 -12.26 21.93 -20.32
CA SER A 58 -13.35 22.91 -20.10
C SER A 58 -14.64 22.47 -20.79
N LYS A 59 -14.57 21.93 -22.01
CA LYS A 59 -15.74 21.42 -22.75
C LYS A 59 -16.31 20.12 -22.17
N ILE A 60 -15.46 19.21 -21.73
CA ILE A 60 -15.89 18.02 -20.96
C ILE A 60 -16.62 18.50 -19.70
N SER A 61 -16.06 19.47 -18.99
CA SER A 61 -16.65 20.00 -17.76
C SER A 61 -18.03 20.60 -17.99
N VAL A 62 -18.23 21.37 -19.05
CA VAL A 62 -19.56 21.91 -19.42
C VAL A 62 -20.55 20.78 -19.72
N THR A 63 -20.12 19.76 -20.46
CA THR A 63 -20.96 18.60 -20.84
C THR A 63 -21.35 17.79 -19.60
N VAL A 64 -20.40 17.49 -18.71
CA VAL A 64 -20.63 16.75 -17.47
C VAL A 64 -21.46 17.58 -16.48
N GLN A 65 -21.24 18.89 -16.42
CA GLN A 65 -21.97 19.79 -15.51
C GLN A 65 -23.47 19.84 -15.79
N SER A 66 -23.90 19.77 -17.06
CA SER A 66 -25.33 19.73 -17.39
C SER A 66 -26.05 18.49 -16.88
N GLU A 67 -25.31 17.42 -16.56
CA GLU A 67 -25.87 16.10 -16.26
C GLU A 67 -25.52 15.61 -14.85
N THR A 68 -24.52 16.20 -14.19
CA THR A 68 -23.98 15.72 -12.91
C THR A 68 -24.98 15.82 -11.74
N SER A 69 -24.81 14.94 -10.76
CA SER A 69 -25.45 15.04 -9.44
C SER A 69 -24.44 15.31 -8.32
N LEU A 70 -23.31 15.94 -8.64
CA LEU A 70 -22.24 16.25 -7.69
C LEU A 70 -22.66 17.33 -6.68
N ASP A 71 -22.29 17.13 -5.41
CA ASP A 71 -22.48 18.14 -4.37
C ASP A 71 -21.34 19.16 -4.41
N MET A 72 -21.60 20.27 -5.09
CA MET A 72 -20.62 21.34 -5.31
C MET A 72 -20.19 22.06 -4.02
N GLN A 73 -20.92 21.91 -2.91
CA GLN A 73 -20.53 22.48 -1.62
C GLN A 73 -19.35 21.75 -0.97
N GLN A 74 -19.03 20.54 -1.45
CA GLN A 74 -17.96 19.71 -0.89
C GLN A 74 -16.59 19.92 -1.56
N ILE A 75 -16.49 20.82 -2.54
CA ILE A 75 -15.24 21.14 -3.25
C ILE A 75 -14.48 22.23 -2.47
N ASN A 76 -13.16 22.12 -2.41
CA ASN A 76 -12.29 22.82 -1.47
C ASN A 76 -12.16 24.34 -1.73
N ASP A 77 -12.18 25.06 -0.61
CA ASP A 77 -11.73 26.42 -0.30
C ASP A 77 -12.55 27.68 -0.71
N GLY A 78 -13.42 28.11 0.21
CA GLY A 78 -13.31 29.42 0.88
C GLY A 78 -13.59 30.71 0.10
N LYS A 79 -13.79 30.63 -1.21
CA LYS A 79 -14.27 31.71 -2.08
C LYS A 79 -15.45 31.20 -2.88
N ASN A 80 -16.27 32.11 -3.41
CA ASN A 80 -17.32 31.79 -4.37
C ASN A 80 -16.68 31.23 -5.65
N ILE A 81 -16.26 29.96 -5.63
CA ILE A 81 -15.81 29.24 -6.82
C ILE A 81 -17.07 29.01 -7.66
N ASP A 82 -17.07 29.52 -8.88
CA ASP A 82 -18.18 29.25 -9.79
C ASP A 82 -18.26 27.74 -10.09
N SER A 83 -19.49 27.26 -10.33
CA SER A 83 -19.77 25.84 -10.53
C SER A 83 -18.98 25.23 -11.69
N LYS A 84 -18.60 26.05 -12.69
CA LYS A 84 -17.77 25.64 -13.82
C LYS A 84 -16.33 25.33 -13.38
N SER A 85 -15.70 26.20 -12.62
CA SER A 85 -14.33 26.06 -12.13
C SER A 85 -14.17 24.87 -11.19
N ALA A 86 -15.19 24.64 -10.35
CA ALA A 86 -15.26 23.48 -9.49
C ALA A 86 -15.41 22.16 -10.28
N MET A 87 -16.23 22.13 -11.33
CA MET A 87 -16.32 20.97 -12.23
C MET A 87 -15.02 20.75 -13.00
N GLU A 88 -14.37 21.80 -13.49
CA GLU A 88 -13.06 21.70 -14.15
C GLU A 88 -12.00 21.10 -13.22
N ALA A 89 -12.03 21.43 -11.93
CA ALA A 89 -11.14 20.81 -10.94
C ALA A 89 -11.41 19.31 -10.80
N VAL A 90 -12.68 18.90 -10.73
CA VAL A 90 -13.08 17.48 -10.69
C VAL A 90 -12.66 16.75 -11.98
N ILE A 91 -12.94 17.30 -13.16
CA ILE A 91 -12.55 16.69 -14.45
C ILE A 91 -11.02 16.60 -14.58
N LYS A 92 -10.27 17.58 -14.07
CA LYS A 92 -8.79 17.51 -14.01
C LYS A 92 -8.28 16.32 -13.22
N THR A 93 -9.02 15.82 -12.21
CA THR A 93 -8.63 14.59 -11.48
C THR A 93 -8.65 13.35 -12.37
N TYR A 94 -9.49 13.33 -13.41
CA TYR A 94 -9.50 12.28 -14.43
C TYR A 94 -8.41 12.51 -15.49
N ALA A 95 -7.99 13.77 -15.69
CA ALA A 95 -7.09 14.15 -16.77
C ALA A 95 -5.67 13.60 -16.63
N THR A 96 -5.22 13.36 -15.41
CA THR A 96 -3.88 12.82 -15.10
C THR A 96 -3.85 11.30 -14.96
N GLY A 97 -4.99 10.65 -14.74
CA GLY A 97 -5.11 9.20 -14.55
C GLY A 97 -5.78 8.43 -15.70
N SER A 98 -6.70 9.06 -16.45
CA SER A 98 -7.64 8.36 -17.34
C SER A 98 -7.95 9.05 -18.69
N LEU A 99 -7.74 10.37 -18.86
CA LEU A 99 -7.83 11.03 -20.19
C LEU A 99 -6.59 10.75 -21.07
N THR A 100 -6.10 9.52 -21.06
CA THR A 100 -4.97 9.05 -21.87
C THR A 100 -5.39 8.73 -23.31
N ASN A 101 -6.67 8.44 -23.55
CA ASN A 101 -7.23 8.09 -24.86
C ASN A 101 -7.64 9.30 -25.73
N THR A 102 -7.07 10.48 -25.47
CA THR A 102 -7.27 11.65 -26.34
C THR A 102 -6.30 11.61 -27.53
N LYS A 103 -6.79 11.95 -28.72
CA LYS A 103 -5.99 12.08 -29.95
C LYS A 103 -5.63 13.55 -30.20
N SER A 104 -4.46 13.81 -30.76
CA SER A 104 -3.99 15.16 -31.09
C SER A 104 -3.66 15.29 -32.58
N ILE A 105 -4.03 16.42 -33.17
CA ILE A 105 -3.69 16.85 -34.53
C ILE A 105 -2.87 18.14 -34.41
N PHE A 106 -1.62 18.09 -34.87
CA PHE A 106 -0.76 19.27 -34.97
C PHE A 106 -1.02 19.94 -36.33
N VAL A 107 -1.55 21.16 -36.30
CA VAL A 107 -1.93 21.91 -37.50
C VAL A 107 -0.78 22.82 -37.94
N THR A 108 -0.14 23.49 -36.98
CA THR A 108 1.09 24.27 -37.17
C THR A 108 2.03 24.03 -36.00
N HIS A 109 3.33 24.15 -36.23
CA HIS A 109 4.40 23.97 -35.23
C HIS A 109 4.97 25.32 -34.75
N GLU A 110 5.95 25.28 -33.85
CA GLU A 110 6.67 26.46 -33.34
C GLU A 110 7.20 27.36 -34.48
N PRO A 111 7.14 28.70 -34.33
CA PRO A 111 6.76 29.45 -33.12
C PRO A 111 5.27 29.81 -33.04
N ASN A 112 4.41 29.32 -33.94
CA ASN A 112 2.98 29.59 -33.93
C ASN A 112 2.22 28.25 -33.87
N ALA A 113 2.51 27.48 -32.83
CA ALA A 113 1.97 26.15 -32.67
C ALA A 113 0.44 26.19 -32.53
N TYR A 114 -0.25 25.32 -33.26
CA TYR A 114 -1.69 25.12 -33.16
C TYR A 114 -1.97 23.62 -33.08
N VAL A 115 -2.54 23.21 -31.96
CA VAL A 115 -2.87 21.83 -31.65
C VAL A 115 -4.37 21.70 -31.45
N PHE A 116 -4.97 20.70 -32.09
CA PHE A 116 -6.34 20.28 -31.88
C PHE A 116 -6.33 18.94 -31.15
N ARG A 117 -7.08 18.81 -30.07
CA ARG A 117 -7.14 17.58 -29.25
C ARG A 117 -8.58 17.11 -29.17
N TYR A 118 -8.84 15.82 -29.26
CA TYR A 118 -10.20 15.28 -29.26
C TYR A 118 -10.29 13.88 -28.64
N MET A 119 -11.49 13.49 -28.25
CA MET A 119 -11.85 12.15 -27.78
C MET A 119 -13.28 11.79 -28.16
N GLU A 120 -13.56 10.50 -28.25
CA GLU A 120 -14.93 9.96 -28.41
C GLU A 120 -15.65 10.02 -27.06
N LYS A 121 -16.97 10.27 -27.08
CA LYS A 121 -17.78 10.34 -25.85
C LYS A 121 -17.81 8.99 -25.11
N ASP A 122 -17.86 7.88 -25.82
CA ASP A 122 -17.82 6.53 -25.22
C ASP A 122 -16.51 6.28 -24.44
N GLU A 123 -15.39 6.91 -24.86
CA GLU A 123 -14.13 6.83 -24.11
C GLU A 123 -14.22 7.60 -22.78
N LEU A 124 -15.04 8.64 -22.69
CA LEU A 124 -15.30 9.34 -21.43
C LEU A 124 -16.13 8.48 -20.47
N GLU A 125 -17.10 7.71 -20.99
CA GLU A 125 -17.90 6.78 -20.17
C GLU A 125 -17.03 5.67 -19.57
N LYS A 126 -16.15 5.06 -20.37
CA LYS A 126 -15.19 4.05 -19.90
C LYS A 126 -14.31 4.56 -18.75
N ILE A 127 -13.87 5.82 -18.82
CA ILE A 127 -13.10 6.46 -17.75
C ILE A 127 -13.88 6.49 -16.43
N PHE A 128 -15.18 6.78 -16.48
CA PHE A 128 -16.04 6.76 -15.30
C PHE A 128 -16.28 5.33 -14.79
N GLU A 129 -16.50 4.37 -15.69
CA GLU A 129 -16.64 2.95 -15.35
C GLU A 129 -15.37 2.38 -14.67
N GLU A 130 -14.19 2.72 -15.17
CA GLU A 130 -12.91 2.34 -14.57
C GLU A 130 -12.75 2.88 -13.14
N ARG A 131 -13.18 4.14 -12.90
CA ARG A 131 -13.20 4.71 -11.54
C ARG A 131 -14.22 4.03 -10.65
N GLU A 132 -15.40 3.67 -11.16
CA GLU A 132 -16.41 2.89 -10.42
C GLU A 132 -15.89 1.52 -10.00
N ASP A 133 -15.26 0.77 -10.93
CA ASP A 133 -14.62 -0.51 -10.63
C ASP A 133 -13.53 -0.38 -9.58
N ARG A 134 -12.75 0.71 -9.64
CA ARG A 134 -11.74 1.03 -8.63
C ARG A 134 -12.36 1.30 -7.25
N ILE A 135 -13.48 2.03 -7.19
CA ILE A 135 -14.23 2.28 -5.94
C ILE A 135 -14.72 0.96 -5.34
N LEU A 136 -15.28 0.07 -6.16
CA LEU A 136 -15.73 -1.25 -5.72
C LEU A 136 -14.57 -2.10 -5.22
N SER A 137 -13.42 -2.07 -5.90
CA SER A 137 -12.19 -2.74 -5.43
C SER A 137 -11.76 -2.24 -4.05
N TYR A 138 -11.84 -0.93 -3.77
CA TYR A 138 -11.57 -0.39 -2.43
C TYR A 138 -12.56 -0.94 -1.39
N VAL A 139 -13.85 -0.97 -1.72
CA VAL A 139 -14.89 -1.50 -0.83
C VAL A 139 -14.64 -2.97 -0.49
N TYR A 140 -14.38 -3.83 -1.49
CA TYR A 140 -14.10 -5.24 -1.25
C TYR A 140 -12.81 -5.45 -0.43
N THR A 141 -11.77 -4.66 -0.71
CA THR A 141 -10.52 -4.70 0.07
C THR A 141 -10.79 -4.32 1.53
N ALA A 142 -11.62 -3.29 1.76
CA ALA A 142 -11.99 -2.86 3.10
C ALA A 142 -12.80 -3.91 3.87
N GLN A 143 -13.76 -4.57 3.21
CA GLN A 143 -14.54 -5.67 3.80
C GLN A 143 -13.65 -6.86 4.20
N ASN A 144 -12.70 -7.23 3.34
CA ASN A 144 -11.75 -8.30 3.64
C ASN A 144 -10.86 -7.92 4.82
N ALA A 145 -10.33 -6.69 4.83
CA ALA A 145 -9.53 -6.16 5.92
C ALA A 145 -10.28 -6.13 7.25
N GLU A 146 -11.57 -5.75 7.26
CA GLU A 146 -12.39 -5.81 8.47
C GLU A 146 -12.54 -7.25 8.98
N ARG A 147 -12.86 -8.20 8.10
CA ARG A 147 -13.02 -9.62 8.47
C ARG A 147 -11.76 -10.20 9.12
N GLU A 148 -10.60 -9.73 8.68
CA GLU A 148 -9.28 -10.17 9.14
C GLU A 148 -8.74 -9.29 10.30
N GLY A 149 -9.55 -8.36 10.82
CA GLY A 149 -9.21 -7.53 11.98
C GLY A 149 -8.20 -6.42 11.70
N ARG A 150 -7.89 -6.13 10.43
CA ARG A 150 -7.01 -5.03 9.99
C ARG A 150 -7.79 -3.74 9.84
N ILE A 151 -7.99 -3.06 10.96
CA ILE A 151 -8.93 -1.93 11.03
C ILE A 151 -8.34 -0.66 10.39
N ASP A 152 -7.03 -0.46 10.45
CA ASP A 152 -6.36 0.61 9.70
C ASP A 152 -6.58 0.48 8.19
N ASP A 153 -6.35 -0.71 7.64
CA ASP A 153 -6.52 -0.99 6.22
C ASP A 153 -7.99 -0.88 5.78
N ALA A 154 -8.93 -1.37 6.60
CA ALA A 154 -10.37 -1.21 6.35
C ALA A 154 -10.78 0.28 6.29
N LEU A 155 -10.37 1.07 7.28
CA LEU A 155 -10.65 2.51 7.33
C LEU A 155 -10.05 3.25 6.13
N ARG A 156 -8.79 2.95 5.80
CA ARG A 156 -8.08 3.52 4.65
C ARG A 156 -8.83 3.29 3.35
N ASN A 157 -9.13 2.03 3.02
CA ASN A 157 -9.75 1.67 1.75
C ASN A 157 -11.18 2.20 1.66
N TYR A 158 -11.99 2.14 2.73
CA TYR A 158 -13.31 2.77 2.71
C TYR A 158 -13.22 4.28 2.47
N TYR A 159 -12.31 4.98 3.16
CA TYR A 159 -12.18 6.43 3.00
C TYR A 159 -11.66 6.81 1.61
N TRP A 160 -10.68 6.10 1.08
CA TRP A 160 -10.14 6.35 -0.26
C TRP A 160 -11.18 6.07 -1.36
N GLY A 161 -11.92 4.97 -1.24
CA GLY A 161 -13.06 4.66 -2.11
C GLY A 161 -14.15 5.73 -2.01
N PHE A 162 -14.44 6.25 -0.82
CA PHE A 162 -15.40 7.33 -0.62
C PHE A 162 -14.99 8.65 -1.28
N CYS A 163 -13.71 9.00 -1.22
CA CYS A 163 -13.20 10.20 -1.89
C CYS A 163 -13.32 10.08 -3.41
N LEU A 164 -12.95 8.94 -4.00
CA LEU A 164 -13.16 8.71 -5.43
C LEU A 164 -14.65 8.72 -5.79
N LEU A 165 -15.50 8.09 -4.99
CA LEU A 165 -16.94 8.08 -5.20
C LEU A 165 -17.53 9.49 -5.28
N LYS A 166 -17.10 10.38 -4.38
CA LYS A 166 -17.50 11.80 -4.37
C LYS A 166 -17.10 12.57 -5.62
N SER A 167 -16.15 12.07 -6.39
CA SER A 167 -15.68 12.72 -7.62
C SER A 167 -16.37 12.22 -8.89
N LEU A 168 -17.20 11.18 -8.82
CA LEU A 168 -17.96 10.66 -9.96
C LEU A 168 -19.00 11.66 -10.46
N GLN A 169 -19.32 11.62 -11.75
CA GLN A 169 -20.41 12.43 -12.31
C GLN A 169 -21.75 12.17 -11.60
N HIS A 170 -22.00 10.91 -11.21
CA HIS A 170 -23.22 10.48 -10.54
C HIS A 170 -22.96 9.62 -9.31
N PRO A 171 -22.45 10.18 -8.19
CA PRO A 171 -22.06 9.39 -7.02
C PRO A 171 -23.20 8.53 -6.47
N ASN A 172 -24.43 9.06 -6.49
CA ASN A 172 -25.62 8.39 -5.94
C ASN A 172 -26.15 7.24 -6.81
N LYS A 173 -25.63 7.03 -8.02
CA LYS A 173 -26.01 5.90 -8.88
C LYS A 173 -25.23 4.63 -8.54
N VAL A 174 -24.05 4.76 -7.93
CA VAL A 174 -23.19 3.61 -7.61
C VAL A 174 -23.78 2.83 -6.45
N LYS A 175 -24.01 1.53 -6.68
CA LYS A 175 -24.64 0.62 -5.72
C LYS A 175 -23.80 -0.63 -5.55
N LEU A 176 -23.77 -1.13 -4.32
CA LEU A 176 -23.26 -2.46 -4.01
C LEU A 176 -24.46 -3.37 -3.73
N ASP A 177 -24.50 -4.53 -4.39
CA ASP A 177 -25.42 -5.60 -4.02
C ASP A 177 -24.73 -6.50 -3.01
N GLN A 178 -25.29 -6.59 -1.81
CA GLN A 178 -24.77 -7.45 -0.76
C GLN A 178 -25.94 -8.24 -0.16
N ASP A 179 -25.86 -9.56 -0.23
CA ASP A 179 -26.89 -10.49 0.26
C ASP A 179 -28.31 -10.20 -0.31
N GLY A 180 -28.37 -9.72 -1.56
CA GLY A 180 -29.62 -9.36 -2.24
C GLY A 180 -30.17 -7.98 -1.87
N VAL A 181 -29.44 -7.19 -1.07
CA VAL A 181 -29.78 -5.82 -0.70
C VAL A 181 -28.88 -4.86 -1.46
N LYS A 182 -29.49 -3.92 -2.20
CA LYS A 182 -28.78 -2.87 -2.93
C LYS A 182 -28.54 -1.66 -2.03
N HIS A 183 -27.28 -1.43 -1.69
CA HIS A 183 -26.83 -0.30 -0.89
C HIS A 183 -26.27 0.81 -1.77
N THR A 184 -26.73 2.05 -1.59
CA THR A 184 -26.13 3.22 -2.24
C THR A 184 -24.83 3.58 -1.52
N LEU A 185 -23.71 3.57 -2.24
CA LEU A 185 -22.38 3.69 -1.62
C LEU A 185 -22.12 5.03 -0.94
N THR A 186 -22.75 6.12 -1.40
CA THR A 186 -22.59 7.47 -0.81
C THR A 186 -23.09 7.56 0.63
N VAL A 187 -24.02 6.68 1.02
CA VAL A 187 -24.54 6.56 2.38
C VAL A 187 -23.87 5.39 3.11
N TRP A 188 -23.74 4.26 2.41
CA TRP A 188 -23.27 3.02 3.01
C TRP A 188 -21.81 3.08 3.45
N ILE A 189 -20.89 3.65 2.65
CA ILE A 189 -19.47 3.72 3.04
C ILE A 189 -19.28 4.57 4.32
N PRO A 190 -19.83 5.79 4.45
CA PRO A 190 -19.77 6.54 5.71
C PRO A 190 -20.36 5.79 6.91
N GLU A 191 -21.43 5.02 6.70
CA GLU A 191 -21.99 4.17 7.74
C GLU A 191 -20.99 3.09 8.18
N GLN A 192 -20.35 2.39 7.22
CA GLN A 192 -19.33 1.39 7.53
C GLN A 192 -18.15 1.99 8.30
N ILE A 193 -17.63 3.16 7.89
CA ILE A 193 -16.56 3.86 8.63
C ILE A 193 -17.00 4.18 10.06
N ASN A 194 -18.22 4.68 10.26
CA ASN A 194 -18.74 4.99 11.60
C ASN A 194 -19.01 3.74 12.45
N GLN A 195 -19.35 2.62 11.82
CA GLN A 195 -19.49 1.32 12.49
C GLN A 195 -18.12 0.76 12.88
N LEU A 196 -17.11 0.83 12.00
CA LEU A 196 -15.72 0.45 12.30
C LEU A 196 -15.22 1.23 13.51
N LEU A 197 -15.18 2.56 13.42
CA LEU A 197 -14.68 3.45 14.47
C LEU A 197 -15.45 3.27 15.79
N GLY A 198 -16.77 3.09 15.72
CA GLY A 198 -17.61 2.91 16.91
C GLY A 198 -17.40 1.58 17.64
N ASN A 199 -16.81 0.58 16.99
CA ASN A 199 -16.56 -0.74 17.55
C ASN A 199 -15.09 -0.95 17.96
N ILE A 200 -14.23 0.05 17.78
CA ILE A 200 -12.87 0.07 18.34
C ILE A 200 -12.96 0.47 19.81
N LYS A 201 -12.28 -0.29 20.68
CA LYS A 201 -12.12 0.02 22.09
C LYS A 201 -10.64 0.04 22.43
N THR A 202 -10.16 1.16 22.95
CA THR A 202 -8.81 1.31 23.49
C THR A 202 -8.85 1.40 25.01
N GLU A 203 -8.00 0.63 25.68
CA GLU A 203 -7.89 0.57 27.14
C GLU A 203 -6.44 0.77 27.57
N ILE A 204 -6.25 1.46 28.70
CA ILE A 204 -4.92 1.58 29.34
C ILE A 204 -4.63 0.28 30.08
N ALA A 205 -3.65 -0.47 29.60
CA ALA A 205 -3.22 -1.72 30.20
C ALA A 205 -2.23 -1.48 31.35
N LYS A 206 -1.24 -0.61 31.14
CA LYS A 206 -0.19 -0.29 32.13
C LYS A 206 0.25 1.16 32.01
N ILE A 207 0.58 1.78 33.15
CA ILE A 207 1.26 3.07 33.22
C ILE A 207 2.59 2.87 33.96
N ASP A 208 3.69 3.32 33.36
CA ASP A 208 5.05 3.28 33.91
C ASP A 208 5.74 4.63 33.67
N GLY A 209 5.60 5.55 34.63
CA GLY A 209 6.00 6.94 34.43
C GLY A 209 5.22 7.60 33.30
N ASN A 210 5.95 8.05 32.26
CA ASN A 210 5.39 8.65 31.05
C ASN A 210 5.12 7.64 29.91
N VAL A 211 5.38 6.35 30.14
CA VAL A 211 5.14 5.27 29.18
C VAL A 211 3.82 4.60 29.50
N VAL A 212 2.97 4.42 28.48
CA VAL A 212 1.64 3.82 28.63
C VAL A 212 1.46 2.68 27.64
N ASP A 213 1.18 1.48 28.15
CA ASP A 213 0.80 0.32 27.34
C ASP A 213 -0.71 0.37 27.09
N LEU A 214 -1.10 0.17 25.83
CA LEU A 214 -2.47 0.20 25.36
C LEU A 214 -2.88 -1.18 24.86
N PHE A 215 -4.09 -1.60 25.24
CA PHE A 215 -4.75 -2.75 24.65
C PHE A 215 -5.93 -2.28 23.79
N ILE A 216 -5.97 -2.74 22.54
CA ILE A 216 -6.91 -2.25 21.53
C ILE A 216 -7.67 -3.42 20.93
N THR A 217 -8.99 -3.33 20.94
CA THR A 217 -9.89 -4.36 20.42
C THR A 217 -10.87 -3.80 19.42
N TYR A 218 -11.33 -4.67 18.51
CA TYR A 218 -12.44 -4.45 17.59
C TYR A 218 -13.48 -5.54 17.81
N LYS A 219 -14.73 -5.16 18.08
CA LYS A 219 -15.83 -6.10 18.41
C LYS A 219 -15.41 -7.13 19.51
N GLY A 220 -14.63 -6.67 20.48
CA GLY A 220 -14.15 -7.45 21.63
C GLY A 220 -12.94 -8.37 21.35
N LYS A 221 -12.40 -8.42 20.13
CA LYS A 221 -11.19 -9.18 19.78
C LYS A 221 -10.01 -8.24 19.57
N PRO A 222 -8.75 -8.63 19.87
CA PRO A 222 -7.57 -7.84 19.53
C PRO A 222 -7.59 -7.43 18.05
N VAL A 223 -7.27 -6.17 17.75
CA VAL A 223 -7.08 -5.74 16.34
C VAL A 223 -5.83 -6.39 15.78
N THR A 224 -5.85 -6.87 14.54
CA THR A 224 -4.62 -7.31 13.84
C THR A 224 -3.71 -6.11 13.62
N SER A 225 -4.28 -5.00 13.14
CA SER A 225 -3.58 -3.73 12.97
C SER A 225 -4.51 -2.52 13.13
N LEU A 226 -3.97 -1.44 13.72
CA LEU A 226 -4.62 -0.14 13.79
C LEU A 226 -3.57 0.97 13.88
N ASP A 227 -3.74 2.02 13.07
CA ASP A 227 -2.91 3.21 13.09
C ASP A 227 -3.63 4.37 13.80
N PHE A 228 -2.91 5.09 14.64
CA PHE A 228 -3.46 6.20 15.42
C PHE A 228 -2.40 7.22 15.80
N ARG A 229 -2.85 8.42 16.16
CA ARG A 229 -2.06 9.46 16.81
C ARG A 229 -2.61 9.71 18.21
N PHE A 230 -1.79 10.28 19.07
CA PHE A 230 -2.21 10.69 20.42
C PHE A 230 -1.72 12.10 20.71
N MET A 231 -2.45 12.85 21.53
CA MET A 231 -2.00 14.15 22.02
C MET A 231 -0.92 13.92 23.07
N ASP A 232 0.31 14.37 22.82
CA ASP A 232 1.46 14.17 23.72
C ASP A 232 1.55 15.21 24.84
N GLY A 233 0.55 16.11 24.91
CA GLY A 233 0.47 17.26 25.81
C GLY A 233 0.64 18.61 25.11
N GLN A 234 1.26 18.62 23.92
CA GLN A 234 1.42 19.84 23.11
C GLN A 234 0.91 19.64 21.68
N ASN A 235 1.26 18.53 21.05
CA ASN A 235 0.94 18.23 19.66
C ASN A 235 0.38 16.82 19.53
N TYR A 236 -0.29 16.55 18.40
CA TYR A 236 -0.51 15.18 17.99
C TYR A 236 0.84 14.54 17.64
N SER A 237 1.07 13.35 18.18
CA SER A 237 2.20 12.51 17.82
C SER A 237 2.14 12.12 16.34
N PHE A 238 3.26 11.62 15.84
CA PHE A 238 3.29 10.93 14.55
C PHE A 238 2.47 9.65 14.59
N VAL A 239 2.26 9.01 13.45
CA VAL A 239 1.47 7.77 13.38
C VAL A 239 2.12 6.68 14.24
N ASN A 240 1.34 6.07 15.11
CA ASN A 240 1.69 4.89 15.88
C ASN A 240 0.84 3.72 15.39
N SER A 241 1.42 2.53 15.37
CA SER A 241 0.71 1.31 14.98
C SER A 241 0.55 0.37 16.17
N ALA A 242 -0.68 -0.06 16.40
CA ALA A 242 -0.98 -1.25 17.19
C ALA A 242 -0.89 -2.48 16.29
N LYS A 243 -0.38 -3.58 16.85
CA LYS A 243 -0.29 -4.89 16.20
C LYS A 243 -0.86 -5.92 17.17
N ASP A 244 -1.76 -6.78 16.71
CA ASP A 244 -2.33 -7.87 17.53
C ASP A 244 -2.89 -7.39 18.89
N GLY A 245 -3.52 -6.22 18.88
CA GLY A 245 -4.12 -5.52 20.01
C GLY A 245 -3.13 -4.81 20.93
N ILE A 246 -1.82 -4.93 20.73
CA ILE A 246 -0.81 -4.34 21.60
C ILE A 246 -0.20 -3.07 21.00
N SER A 247 -0.03 -2.05 21.83
CA SER A 247 0.72 -0.84 21.51
C SER A 247 1.31 -0.23 22.78
N GLN A 248 2.33 0.62 22.62
CA GLN A 248 2.89 1.42 23.70
C GLN A 248 3.14 2.84 23.21
N ILE A 249 2.73 3.82 24.00
CA ILE A 249 2.99 5.25 23.74
C ILE A 249 3.91 5.82 24.81
N GLU A 250 4.62 6.87 24.46
CA GLU A 250 5.45 7.64 25.39
C GLU A 250 5.00 9.09 25.31
N LEU A 251 4.60 9.64 26.45
CA LEU A 251 4.11 11.00 26.60
C LEU A 251 5.26 11.91 27.05
N ASN A 252 5.09 13.23 26.87
CA ASN A 252 5.98 14.18 27.52
C ASN A 252 5.86 14.03 29.05
N PRO A 253 6.95 14.16 29.83
CA PRO A 253 6.94 13.87 31.28
C PRO A 253 5.90 14.63 32.11
N ALA A 254 5.41 15.78 31.64
CA ALA A 254 4.41 16.60 32.34
C ALA A 254 2.96 16.29 31.93
N THR A 255 2.76 15.41 30.95
CA THR A 255 1.44 15.11 30.39
C THR A 255 0.72 14.04 31.23
N PRO A 256 -0.57 14.24 31.58
CA PRO A 256 -1.35 13.23 32.27
C PRO A 256 -1.40 11.91 31.50
N THR A 257 -1.10 10.80 32.18
CA THR A 257 -1.02 9.44 31.60
C THR A 257 -2.29 8.62 31.78
N ASP A 258 -3.23 9.12 32.58
CA ASP A 258 -4.52 8.51 32.90
C ASP A 258 -5.69 9.10 32.08
N LYS A 259 -5.43 10.10 31.24
CA LYS A 259 -6.42 10.67 30.32
C LYS A 259 -5.77 11.00 28.98
N LEU A 260 -5.96 10.11 28.02
CA LEU A 260 -5.34 10.18 26.71
C LEU A 260 -6.34 10.64 25.67
N GLN A 261 -5.95 11.54 24.77
CA GLN A 261 -6.73 11.85 23.58
C GLN A 261 -6.07 11.19 22.38
N LEU A 262 -6.79 10.27 21.74
CA LEU A 262 -6.33 9.54 20.56
C LEU A 262 -7.14 9.96 19.34
N LYS A 263 -6.51 9.91 18.17
CA LYS A 263 -7.16 10.04 16.87
C LYS A 263 -6.77 8.84 16.02
N TYR A 264 -7.73 7.97 15.69
CA TYR A 264 -7.53 6.87 14.76
C TYR A 264 -7.31 7.40 13.35
N GLU A 265 -6.32 6.85 12.65
CA GLU A 265 -6.04 7.23 11.27
C GLU A 265 -7.02 6.54 10.33
N TYR A 266 -7.73 7.34 9.52
CA TYR A 266 -8.58 6.87 8.43
C TYR A 266 -8.21 7.51 7.09
N GLU A 267 -7.55 8.67 7.12
CA GLU A 267 -7.23 9.42 5.90
C GLU A 267 -5.99 8.88 5.19
N PHE A 268 -4.90 8.62 5.93
CA PHE A 268 -3.63 8.15 5.36
C PHE A 268 -3.05 9.05 4.25
N THR A 269 -3.22 10.37 4.36
CA THR A 269 -2.76 11.35 3.36
C THR A 269 -1.29 11.21 2.96
N GLY A 270 -0.42 10.84 3.91
CA GLY A 270 1.00 10.61 3.64
C GLY A 270 1.31 9.40 2.72
N GLN A 271 0.36 8.48 2.55
CA GLN A 271 0.52 7.27 1.74
C GLN A 271 -0.06 7.42 0.32
N MET A 272 -0.70 8.55 0.00
CA MET A 272 -1.39 8.76 -1.28
C MET A 272 -0.51 9.19 -2.44
N ARG A 273 0.73 9.62 -2.19
CA ARG A 273 1.61 10.25 -3.20
C ARG A 273 1.89 9.37 -4.43
N GLN A 274 1.59 8.07 -4.35
CA GLN A 274 1.73 7.12 -5.46
C GLN A 274 0.45 6.99 -6.29
N ASP A 275 -0.69 7.43 -5.76
CA ASP A 275 -1.94 7.49 -6.49
C ASP A 275 -2.32 8.95 -6.75
N ARG A 276 -1.76 9.49 -7.85
CA ARG A 276 -1.92 10.89 -8.24
C ARG A 276 -3.38 11.28 -8.44
N GLU A 277 -4.20 10.37 -8.95
CA GLU A 277 -5.64 10.58 -9.12
C GLU A 277 -6.30 10.80 -7.75
N LEU A 278 -6.06 9.92 -6.79
CA LEU A 278 -6.60 10.06 -5.43
C LEU A 278 -6.07 11.30 -4.70
N GLU A 279 -4.78 11.60 -4.84
CA GLU A 279 -4.16 12.83 -4.30
C GLU A 279 -4.86 14.07 -4.84
N MET A 280 -5.06 14.15 -6.17
CA MET A 280 -5.76 15.26 -6.80
C MET A 280 -7.23 15.34 -6.38
N VAL A 281 -7.92 14.21 -6.24
CA VAL A 281 -9.29 14.19 -5.71
C VAL A 281 -9.31 14.79 -4.30
N MET A 282 -8.41 14.39 -3.42
CA MET A 282 -8.40 14.95 -2.06
C MET A 282 -7.97 16.41 -1.97
N ASP A 283 -7.14 16.90 -2.89
CA ASP A 283 -6.85 18.33 -2.98
C ASP A 283 -8.10 19.13 -3.40
N VAL A 284 -8.95 18.54 -4.25
CA VAL A 284 -10.17 19.14 -4.77
C VAL A 284 -11.34 19.07 -3.79
N PHE A 285 -11.44 18.04 -2.94
CA PHE A 285 -12.59 17.86 -2.05
C PHE A 285 -12.25 18.14 -0.58
N ASN A 286 -13.18 18.78 0.13
CA ASN A 286 -13.07 18.97 1.58
C ASN A 286 -13.00 17.60 2.29
N PRO A 287 -12.07 17.41 3.25
CA PRO A 287 -12.02 16.20 4.05
C PRO A 287 -13.36 15.95 4.75
N THR A 288 -13.81 14.70 4.77
CA THR A 288 -15.04 14.35 5.50
C THR A 288 -14.67 13.98 6.92
N PRO A 289 -15.07 14.77 7.94
CA PRO A 289 -14.73 14.45 9.31
C PRO A 289 -15.57 13.27 9.82
N PHE A 290 -14.90 12.33 10.48
CA PHE A 290 -15.55 11.25 11.22
C PHE A 290 -15.33 11.47 12.73
N PRO A 291 -16.29 12.04 13.47
CA PRO A 291 -16.10 12.40 14.88
C PRO A 291 -15.67 11.23 15.77
N LYS A 292 -16.17 10.02 15.48
CA LYS A 292 -15.80 8.78 16.19
C LYS A 292 -14.33 8.39 16.04
N ALA A 293 -13.58 9.00 15.13
CA ALA A 293 -12.15 8.79 15.01
C ALA A 293 -11.36 9.40 16.17
N THR A 294 -11.92 10.41 16.86
CA THR A 294 -11.27 11.01 18.03
C THR A 294 -11.91 10.46 19.30
N VAL A 295 -11.09 9.86 20.16
CA VAL A 295 -11.55 9.23 21.41
C VAL A 295 -10.74 9.75 22.59
N VAL A 296 -11.39 9.81 23.75
CA VAL A 296 -10.73 10.07 25.03
C VAL A 296 -10.69 8.75 25.79
N VAL A 297 -9.49 8.28 26.08
CA VAL A 297 -9.23 7.04 26.83
C VAL A 297 -8.86 7.43 28.25
N ASN A 298 -9.75 7.12 29.20
CA ASN A 298 -9.50 7.36 30.61
C ASN A 298 -8.91 6.09 31.27
N GLY A 299 -8.11 6.28 32.31
CA GLY A 299 -7.68 5.22 33.21
C GLY A 299 -8.90 4.58 33.85
N GLY A 300 -9.07 3.28 33.60
CA GLY A 300 -10.16 2.52 34.21
C GLY A 300 -9.99 2.42 35.73
N SER A 301 -11.02 1.90 36.40
CA SER A 301 -10.88 1.43 37.78
C SER A 301 -9.74 0.42 37.91
N LYS A 302 -9.22 0.23 39.13
CA LYS A 302 -8.17 -0.78 39.39
C LYS A 302 -8.55 -2.18 38.85
N LYS A 303 -9.84 -2.52 38.86
CA LYS A 303 -10.34 -3.80 38.33
C LYS A 303 -10.27 -3.84 36.81
N GLU A 304 -10.71 -2.78 36.13
CA GLU A 304 -10.68 -2.69 34.66
C GLU A 304 -9.26 -2.66 34.13
N MET A 305 -8.38 -1.84 34.73
CA MET A 305 -6.95 -1.82 34.36
C MET A 305 -6.30 -3.20 34.56
N LYS A 306 -6.67 -3.94 35.61
CA LYS A 306 -6.17 -5.30 35.82
C LYS A 306 -6.64 -6.26 34.72
N VAL A 307 -7.88 -6.15 34.25
CA VAL A 307 -8.39 -6.96 33.14
C VAL A 307 -7.66 -6.61 31.84
N ALA A 308 -7.53 -5.32 31.51
CA ALA A 308 -6.81 -4.86 30.32
C ALA A 308 -5.33 -5.31 30.34
N MET A 309 -4.67 -5.23 31.50
CA MET A 309 -3.31 -5.74 31.70
C MET A 309 -3.23 -7.25 31.42
N MET A 310 -4.18 -8.04 31.93
CA MET A 310 -4.20 -9.49 31.71
C MET A 310 -4.37 -9.82 30.22
N GLN A 311 -5.27 -9.13 29.53
CA GLN A 311 -5.50 -9.32 28.09
C GLN A 311 -4.30 -8.87 27.25
N PHE A 312 -3.68 -7.73 27.60
CA PHE A 312 -2.43 -7.28 26.99
C PHE A 312 -1.33 -8.35 27.14
N GLN A 313 -1.18 -8.90 28.35
CA GLN A 313 -0.18 -9.93 28.63
C GLN A 313 -0.50 -11.26 27.94
N GLU A 314 -1.76 -11.61 27.78
CA GLU A 314 -2.22 -12.77 26.99
C GLU A 314 -1.88 -12.59 25.49
N ALA A 315 -2.15 -11.41 24.92
CA ALA A 315 -1.77 -11.08 23.54
C ALA A 315 -0.24 -11.18 23.32
N VAL A 316 0.55 -10.66 24.26
CA VAL A 316 2.02 -10.76 24.25
C VAL A 316 2.51 -12.22 24.29
N THR A 317 1.80 -13.11 25.00
CA THR A 317 2.27 -14.50 25.19
C THR A 317 1.79 -15.45 24.09
N THR A 318 0.56 -15.29 23.60
CA THR A 318 -0.01 -16.16 22.55
C THR A 318 0.67 -16.00 21.19
N MET A 319 1.31 -14.86 20.93
CA MET A 319 2.02 -14.62 19.66
C MET A 319 3.16 -15.62 19.39
N SER A 320 3.74 -16.15 20.47
CA SER A 320 4.82 -17.12 20.38
C SER A 320 4.38 -18.53 19.99
N GLU A 321 3.08 -18.83 20.09
CA GLU A 321 2.55 -20.18 19.95
C GLU A 321 2.26 -20.52 18.48
N ALA A 322 2.72 -21.68 18.02
CA ALA A 322 2.41 -22.28 16.73
C ALA A 322 1.91 -23.72 16.94
N THR A 323 0.67 -24.00 16.51
CA THR A 323 -0.04 -25.24 16.82
C THR A 323 0.45 -26.45 16.01
N HIS A 324 0.69 -26.27 14.71
CA HIS A 324 1.18 -27.33 13.81
C HIS A 324 2.67 -27.14 13.53
N ALA A 325 3.47 -27.24 14.59
CA ALA A 325 4.90 -27.05 14.55
C ALA A 325 5.60 -28.02 15.50
N THR A 326 6.73 -28.59 15.06
CA THR A 326 7.54 -29.49 15.87
C THR A 326 8.26 -28.71 16.97
N VAL A 327 7.93 -28.95 18.23
CA VAL A 327 8.57 -28.31 19.39
C VAL A 327 10.04 -28.74 19.51
N ALA A 328 10.91 -27.81 19.89
CA ALA A 328 12.32 -28.05 20.08
C ALA A 328 12.62 -28.91 21.31
N GLU A 329 13.65 -29.76 21.21
CA GLU A 329 14.23 -30.44 22.35
C GLU A 329 15.11 -29.48 23.16
N LYS A 330 15.14 -29.63 24.50
CA LYS A 330 15.97 -28.83 25.43
C LYS A 330 15.81 -27.29 25.28
N PRO A 331 14.59 -26.75 25.40
CA PRO A 331 14.32 -25.33 25.20
C PRO A 331 15.03 -24.42 26.22
N ASP A 332 15.38 -24.92 27.40
CA ASP A 332 15.96 -24.13 28.50
C ASP A 332 17.27 -23.43 28.14
N PHE A 333 18.13 -24.09 27.36
CA PHE A 333 19.38 -23.49 26.89
C PHE A 333 19.11 -22.25 26.03
N TYR A 334 18.23 -22.39 25.05
CA TYR A 334 17.84 -21.31 24.15
C TYR A 334 17.09 -20.20 24.89
N ALA A 335 16.19 -20.56 25.80
CA ALA A 335 15.45 -19.62 26.63
C ALA A 335 16.37 -18.75 27.49
N LYS A 336 17.42 -19.33 28.08
CA LYS A 336 18.42 -18.57 28.84
C LYS A 336 19.12 -17.53 27.97
N THR A 337 19.53 -17.91 26.76
CA THR A 337 20.19 -17.02 25.80
C THR A 337 19.29 -15.86 25.37
N VAL A 338 18.04 -16.15 24.98
CA VAL A 338 17.09 -15.09 24.58
C VAL A 338 16.76 -14.15 25.74
N ASN A 339 16.63 -14.67 26.97
CA ASN A 339 16.42 -13.82 28.15
C ASN A 339 17.61 -12.89 28.45
N GLN A 340 18.85 -13.32 28.19
CA GLN A 340 20.02 -12.45 28.27
C GLN A 340 19.93 -11.30 27.25
N ILE A 341 19.47 -11.60 26.02
CA ILE A 341 19.26 -10.59 24.97
C ILE A 341 18.15 -9.61 25.36
N ILE A 342 17.01 -10.09 25.87
CA ILE A 342 15.93 -9.24 26.37
C ILE A 342 16.45 -8.27 27.45
N ASN A 343 17.27 -8.76 28.39
CA ASN A 343 17.86 -7.93 29.43
C ASN A 343 18.90 -6.94 28.89
N ALA A 344 19.70 -7.34 27.90
CA ALA A 344 20.64 -6.47 27.22
C ALA A 344 19.93 -5.34 26.47
N ILE A 345 18.78 -5.62 25.83
CA ILE A 345 17.94 -4.60 25.18
C ILE A 345 17.37 -3.62 26.23
N LYS A 346 16.74 -4.14 27.29
CA LYS A 346 16.17 -3.32 28.37
C LYS A 346 17.19 -2.41 29.05
N SER A 347 18.42 -2.92 29.24
CA SER A 347 19.51 -2.18 29.89
C SER A 347 20.41 -1.39 28.93
N ARG A 348 20.17 -1.48 27.61
CA ARG A 348 20.99 -0.89 26.53
C ARG A 348 22.46 -1.32 26.57
N LYS A 349 22.73 -2.57 26.96
CA LYS A 349 24.08 -3.17 27.08
C LYS A 349 24.31 -4.26 26.01
N TYR A 350 24.25 -3.86 24.74
CA TYR A 350 24.23 -4.78 23.59
C TYR A 350 25.50 -5.63 23.44
N ASP A 351 26.67 -5.08 23.76
CA ASP A 351 27.95 -5.78 23.60
C ASP A 351 28.07 -7.04 24.49
N GLN A 352 27.28 -7.12 25.56
CA GLN A 352 27.30 -8.24 26.50
C GLN A 352 26.78 -9.55 25.89
N VAL A 353 26.02 -9.46 24.80
CA VAL A 353 25.39 -10.64 24.18
C VAL A 353 26.07 -11.08 22.89
N LYS A 354 27.17 -10.43 22.46
CA LYS A 354 27.85 -10.75 21.20
C LYS A 354 28.20 -12.23 21.04
N THR A 355 28.61 -12.89 22.12
CA THR A 355 28.99 -14.31 22.11
C THR A 355 27.82 -15.28 21.91
N ALA A 356 26.58 -14.81 22.00
CA ALA A 356 25.38 -15.59 21.70
C ALA A 356 25.09 -15.69 20.20
N PHE A 357 25.80 -14.93 19.36
CA PHE A 357 25.55 -14.82 17.93
C PHE A 357 26.72 -15.36 17.11
N THR A 358 26.42 -15.72 15.87
CA THR A 358 27.40 -15.72 14.77
C THR A 358 27.74 -14.28 14.38
N ASP A 359 28.77 -14.09 13.54
CA ASP A 359 29.13 -12.75 13.06
C ASP A 359 27.99 -12.13 12.23
N GLU A 360 27.37 -12.89 11.31
CA GLU A 360 26.20 -12.41 10.56
C GLU A 360 25.00 -12.15 11.47
N GLY A 361 24.73 -13.04 12.43
CA GLY A 361 23.63 -12.88 13.39
C GLY A 361 23.79 -11.63 14.26
N TYR A 362 25.02 -11.30 14.67
CA TYR A 362 25.29 -10.08 15.46
C TYR A 362 25.19 -8.81 14.62
N ASP A 363 25.60 -8.85 13.34
CA ASP A 363 25.37 -7.74 12.41
C ASP A 363 23.86 -7.49 12.24
N MET A 364 23.07 -8.54 12.04
CA MET A 364 21.61 -8.43 11.98
C MET A 364 21.01 -7.84 13.26
N PHE A 365 21.45 -8.32 14.44
CA PHE A 365 21.02 -7.78 15.73
C PHE A 365 21.33 -6.28 15.84
N THR A 366 22.55 -5.91 15.50
CA THR A 366 23.02 -4.52 15.55
C THR A 366 22.23 -3.64 14.59
N ARG A 367 21.93 -4.11 13.39
CA ARG A 367 21.07 -3.38 12.44
C ARG A 367 19.64 -3.24 12.95
N LEU A 368 19.07 -4.30 13.54
CA LEU A 368 17.71 -4.29 14.09
C LEU A 368 17.54 -3.29 15.23
N ILE A 369 18.43 -3.30 16.23
CA ILE A 369 18.35 -2.39 17.38
C ILE A 369 18.67 -0.94 17.01
N ASN A 370 19.37 -0.73 15.88
CA ASN A 370 19.66 0.60 15.34
C ASN A 370 18.63 1.04 14.27
N TYR A 371 17.79 0.12 13.78
CA TYR A 371 16.74 0.40 12.81
C TYR A 371 15.77 1.45 13.38
N GLY A 372 15.37 1.25 14.64
CA GLY A 372 14.71 2.23 15.49
C GLY A 372 15.04 1.94 16.95
N THR A 373 14.75 2.89 17.85
CA THR A 373 14.85 2.67 19.30
C THR A 373 13.90 1.54 19.68
N ALA A 374 14.47 0.34 19.90
CA ALA A 374 13.74 -0.86 20.20
C ALA A 374 13.42 -0.99 21.69
N THR A 375 12.17 -1.25 22.03
CA THR A 375 11.71 -1.48 23.41
C THR A 375 10.92 -2.78 23.50
N ILE A 376 11.22 -3.62 24.49
CA ILE A 376 10.50 -4.86 24.76
C ILE A 376 9.11 -4.54 25.31
N LEU A 377 8.07 -5.19 24.78
CA LEU A 377 6.69 -5.05 25.26
C LEU A 377 6.30 -6.20 26.18
N GLY A 378 5.64 -5.88 27.30
CA GLY A 378 5.16 -6.85 28.27
C GLY A 378 6.23 -7.83 28.79
N ASN A 379 5.78 -9.04 29.12
CA ASN A 379 6.65 -10.15 29.49
C ASN A 379 6.47 -11.30 28.47
N PRO A 380 7.32 -11.38 27.44
CA PRO A 380 7.20 -12.40 26.41
C PRO A 380 7.34 -13.81 26.99
N LYS A 381 6.48 -14.74 26.55
CA LYS A 381 6.66 -16.19 26.75
C LYS A 381 7.33 -16.73 25.49
N LEU A 382 8.40 -17.49 25.64
CA LEU A 382 9.19 -17.98 24.52
C LEU A 382 8.79 -19.42 24.19
N HIS A 383 8.54 -19.70 22.91
CA HIS A 383 8.39 -21.07 22.40
C HIS A 383 9.45 -21.33 21.33
N PHE A 384 9.88 -22.59 21.27
CA PHE A 384 10.99 -23.01 20.43
C PHE A 384 10.52 -24.14 19.53
N TYR A 385 10.82 -24.01 18.24
CA TYR A 385 10.39 -24.96 17.21
C TYR A 385 11.57 -25.39 16.35
N ARG A 386 11.48 -26.59 15.79
CA ARG A 386 12.48 -27.15 14.87
C ARG A 386 12.25 -26.61 13.46
N LEU A 387 13.35 -26.20 12.82
CA LEU A 387 13.43 -25.87 11.39
C LEU A 387 14.62 -26.63 10.81
N ALA A 388 14.39 -27.80 10.20
CA ALA A 388 15.46 -28.71 9.80
C ALA A 388 16.45 -28.99 10.96
N ASN A 389 17.69 -28.51 10.86
CA ASN A 389 18.71 -28.63 11.91
C ASN A 389 18.87 -27.39 12.79
N ARG A 390 18.02 -26.37 12.58
CA ARG A 390 17.98 -25.11 13.32
C ARG A 390 16.85 -25.13 14.35
N ILE A 391 16.96 -24.26 15.34
CA ILE A 391 15.90 -23.99 16.31
C ILE A 391 15.44 -22.54 16.13
N ILE A 392 14.14 -22.31 15.97
CA ILE A 392 13.57 -20.97 15.93
C ILE A 392 12.84 -20.66 17.24
N CYS A 393 13.16 -19.51 17.83
CA CYS A 393 12.44 -18.92 18.94
C CYS A 393 11.39 -17.96 18.39
N ARG A 394 10.14 -18.16 18.76
CA ARG A 394 8.99 -17.27 18.50
C ARG A 394 8.39 -16.86 19.84
N SER A 395 7.87 -15.65 20.03
CA SER A 395 8.29 -14.39 19.43
C SER A 395 8.47 -13.39 20.57
N VAL A 396 9.32 -12.39 20.37
CA VAL A 396 9.55 -11.30 21.33
C VAL A 396 8.92 -10.02 20.77
N PRO A 397 7.78 -9.56 21.30
CA PRO A 397 7.17 -8.32 20.87
C PRO A 397 8.03 -7.09 21.21
N MET A 398 8.27 -6.25 20.22
CA MET A 398 9.08 -5.04 20.34
C MET A 398 8.40 -3.84 19.68
N LYS A 399 8.51 -2.68 20.31
CA LYS A 399 8.20 -1.38 19.70
C LYS A 399 9.46 -0.80 19.06
N PHE A 400 9.33 -0.27 17.84
CA PHE A 400 10.38 0.45 17.14
C PHE A 400 9.99 1.92 16.96
N ALA A 401 10.80 2.83 17.50
CA ALA A 401 10.60 4.28 17.39
C ALA A 401 11.80 5.00 16.75
N PHE A 402 11.57 5.82 15.73
CA PHE A 402 12.64 6.40 14.90
C PHE A 402 12.97 7.83 15.35
N LYS A 403 14.27 8.21 15.35
CA LYS A 403 14.75 9.50 15.87
C LYS A 403 14.22 10.71 15.08
N ASN A 404 14.05 10.56 13.77
CA ASN A 404 13.40 11.57 12.90
C ASN A 404 11.86 11.51 12.95
N ASN A 405 11.32 10.68 13.85
CA ASN A 405 9.95 10.60 14.33
C ASN A 405 8.92 10.79 13.22
N ARG A 406 8.80 9.85 12.27
CA ARG A 406 7.71 9.87 11.29
C ARG A 406 6.65 8.81 11.55
N ARG A 407 7.00 7.79 12.34
CA ARG A 407 6.13 6.67 12.71
C ARG A 407 6.74 5.90 13.88
N SER A 408 5.92 5.23 14.67
CA SER A 408 6.35 4.10 15.51
C SER A 408 5.44 2.89 15.24
N PHE A 409 5.96 1.69 15.43
CA PHE A 409 5.18 0.47 15.23
C PHE A 409 5.65 -0.66 16.13
N VAL A 410 4.78 -1.65 16.29
CA VAL A 410 5.07 -2.90 17.00
C VAL A 410 5.37 -4.00 15.99
N GLU A 411 6.45 -4.74 16.22
CA GLU A 411 6.77 -5.97 15.50
C GLU A 411 7.21 -7.05 16.47
N ASP A 412 6.93 -8.29 16.10
CA ASP A 412 7.45 -9.46 16.76
C ASP A 412 8.84 -9.76 16.26
N VAL A 413 9.72 -10.25 17.11
CA VAL A 413 11.08 -10.64 16.72
C VAL A 413 11.28 -12.12 17.00
N THR A 414 11.72 -12.83 15.97
CA THR A 414 12.10 -14.25 16.02
C THR A 414 13.62 -14.38 16.00
N PHE A 415 14.15 -15.42 16.64
CA PHE A 415 15.58 -15.72 16.66
C PHE A 415 15.82 -17.14 16.15
N THR A 416 16.67 -17.29 15.15
CA THR A 416 17.04 -18.60 14.60
C THR A 416 18.43 -18.99 15.06
N PHE A 417 18.53 -20.11 15.75
CA PHE A 417 19.74 -20.73 16.24
C PHE A 417 20.23 -21.79 15.25
N ASN A 418 21.53 -21.77 14.99
CA ASN A 418 22.21 -22.81 14.22
C ASN A 418 22.44 -24.08 15.06
N GLU A 419 23.03 -25.10 14.43
CA GLU A 419 23.36 -26.38 15.06
C GLU A 419 24.30 -26.26 16.27
N ARG A 420 25.09 -25.18 16.36
CA ARG A 420 26.01 -24.91 17.48
C ARG A 420 25.32 -24.16 18.63
N GLY A 421 24.04 -23.83 18.49
CA GLY A 421 23.30 -23.05 19.48
C GLY A 421 23.62 -21.56 19.49
N LEU A 422 24.22 -21.03 18.40
CA LEU A 422 24.44 -19.59 18.20
C LEU A 422 23.34 -19.02 17.31
N ILE A 423 22.93 -17.78 17.57
CA ILE A 423 21.94 -17.09 16.74
C ILE A 423 22.59 -16.68 15.42
N GLU A 424 22.00 -17.12 14.32
CA GLU A 424 22.47 -16.82 12.95
C GLU A 424 21.51 -15.92 12.16
N SER A 425 20.23 -15.88 12.53
CA SER A 425 19.26 -15.00 11.89
C SER A 425 18.27 -14.43 12.90
N ILE A 426 17.81 -13.22 12.61
CA ILE A 426 16.79 -12.50 13.37
C ILE A 426 15.79 -11.94 12.36
N ALA A 427 14.50 -12.13 12.62
CA ALA A 427 13.48 -11.68 11.69
C ALA A 427 12.28 -11.05 12.40
N PHE A 428 11.68 -10.05 11.77
CA PHE A 428 10.33 -9.60 12.09
C PHE A 428 9.33 -10.72 11.82
N GLY A 429 8.54 -11.06 12.83
CA GLY A 429 7.47 -12.03 12.76
C GLY A 429 6.29 -11.54 11.92
N LEU A 430 5.51 -12.50 11.42
CA LEU A 430 4.20 -12.23 10.84
C LEU A 430 3.23 -11.72 11.92
N ASP A 431 2.14 -11.07 11.52
CA ASP A 431 1.01 -10.86 12.44
C ASP A 431 0.30 -12.18 12.76
N LYS A 432 -0.57 -12.16 13.78
CA LYS A 432 -1.22 -13.38 14.26
C LYS A 432 -2.05 -14.05 13.17
N ALA A 433 -2.79 -13.26 12.38
CA ALA A 433 -3.68 -13.76 11.34
C ALA A 433 -2.90 -14.48 10.24
N ALA A 434 -1.88 -13.82 9.67
CA ALA A 434 -1.00 -14.40 8.66
C ALA A 434 -0.26 -15.65 9.17
N ARG A 435 0.18 -15.64 10.43
CA ARG A 435 0.78 -16.82 11.06
C ARG A 435 -0.25 -17.96 11.15
N ASP A 436 -1.43 -17.69 11.68
CA ASP A 436 -2.48 -18.71 11.84
C ASP A 436 -2.93 -19.27 10.48
N ASP A 437 -2.99 -18.46 9.43
CA ASP A 437 -3.32 -18.90 8.07
C ASP A 437 -2.27 -19.85 7.47
N ILE A 438 -1.01 -19.78 7.92
CA ILE A 438 0.04 -20.72 7.50
C ILE A 438 0.02 -21.97 8.38
N PHE A 439 -0.02 -21.79 9.70
CA PHE A 439 0.13 -22.90 10.63
C PHE A 439 -1.15 -23.72 10.77
N ASN A 440 -2.34 -23.12 10.74
CA ASN A 440 -3.60 -23.81 11.03
C ASN A 440 -4.36 -24.24 9.77
N ARG A 441 -3.83 -23.95 8.58
CA ARG A 441 -4.47 -24.34 7.33
C ARG A 441 -4.34 -25.84 7.07
N GLU A 442 -5.49 -26.48 6.98
CA GLU A 442 -5.60 -27.85 6.49
C GLU A 442 -5.52 -27.86 4.96
N ALA A 443 -4.37 -28.30 4.43
CA ALA A 443 -4.18 -28.45 2.99
C ALA A 443 -3.40 -29.74 2.70
N ARG A 444 -3.81 -30.43 1.63
CA ARG A 444 -3.21 -31.71 1.24
C ARG A 444 -1.72 -31.54 0.93
N GLY A 445 -0.86 -32.29 1.61
CA GLY A 445 0.59 -32.25 1.44
C GLY A 445 1.29 -31.13 2.24
N TRP A 446 0.60 -30.47 3.16
CA TRP A 446 1.20 -29.56 4.13
C TRP A 446 1.58 -30.33 5.40
N ASN A 447 2.87 -30.34 5.74
CA ASN A 447 3.39 -30.88 7.00
C ASN A 447 3.95 -29.76 7.90
N ASP A 448 4.27 -30.06 9.15
CA ASP A 448 4.76 -29.06 10.12
C ASP A 448 6.09 -28.41 9.68
N SER A 449 6.93 -29.15 8.95
CA SER A 449 8.20 -28.63 8.44
C SER A 449 7.98 -27.56 7.39
N ILE A 450 7.11 -27.80 6.39
CA ILE A 450 6.87 -26.84 5.31
C ILE A 450 6.17 -25.58 5.83
N ARG A 451 5.30 -25.71 6.83
CA ARG A 451 4.69 -24.56 7.54
C ARG A 451 5.74 -23.62 8.10
N MET A 452 6.72 -24.20 8.80
CA MET A 452 7.81 -23.43 9.39
C MET A 452 8.66 -22.78 8.30
N VAL A 453 8.98 -23.50 7.22
CA VAL A 453 9.76 -22.96 6.08
C VAL A 453 9.03 -21.77 5.43
N ILE A 454 7.73 -21.89 5.15
CA ILE A 454 6.93 -20.80 4.55
C ILE A 454 6.91 -19.58 5.46
N ALA A 455 6.59 -19.76 6.75
CA ALA A 455 6.54 -18.67 7.71
C ALA A 455 7.91 -17.97 7.84
N THR A 456 8.98 -18.74 8.03
CA THR A 456 10.34 -18.22 8.17
C THR A 456 10.84 -17.56 6.88
N PHE A 457 10.46 -18.06 5.70
CA PHE A 457 10.78 -17.44 4.42
C PHE A 457 10.15 -16.04 4.31
N LEU A 458 8.86 -15.89 4.61
CA LEU A 458 8.16 -14.61 4.56
C LEU A 458 8.69 -13.61 5.59
N GLU A 459 8.98 -14.06 6.81
CA GLU A 459 9.58 -13.26 7.88
C GLU A 459 10.96 -12.73 7.47
N ASN A 460 11.83 -13.59 6.94
CA ASN A 460 13.14 -13.17 6.45
C ASN A 460 13.03 -12.26 5.21
N TYR A 461 12.09 -12.53 4.29
CA TYR A 461 11.84 -11.67 3.14
C TYR A 461 11.49 -10.24 3.58
N LYS A 462 10.50 -10.07 4.47
CA LYS A 462 10.13 -8.77 5.04
C LYS A 462 11.31 -8.11 5.75
N THR A 463 12.00 -8.86 6.60
CA THR A 463 13.14 -8.35 7.39
C THR A 463 14.28 -7.87 6.53
N ALA A 464 14.55 -8.55 5.41
CA ALA A 464 15.64 -8.18 4.51
C ALA A 464 15.48 -6.78 3.92
N PHE A 465 14.25 -6.29 3.74
CA PHE A 465 14.02 -4.90 3.34
C PHE A 465 14.34 -3.92 4.49
N ALA A 466 13.91 -4.22 5.71
CA ALA A 466 14.19 -3.40 6.89
C ALA A 466 15.68 -3.31 7.23
N LEU A 467 16.38 -4.45 7.20
CA LEU A 467 17.81 -4.51 7.49
C LEU A 467 18.69 -4.30 6.24
N LYS A 468 18.07 -3.97 5.10
CA LYS A 468 18.70 -3.68 3.81
C LYS A 468 19.66 -4.79 3.34
N ARG A 469 19.24 -6.05 3.52
CA ARG A 469 19.98 -7.26 3.16
C ARG A 469 19.80 -7.62 1.68
N ALA A 470 20.44 -6.86 0.81
CA ALA A 470 20.42 -7.13 -0.63
C ALA A 470 21.10 -8.47 -0.97
N ASP A 471 22.06 -8.90 -0.14
CA ASP A 471 22.68 -10.22 -0.17
C ASP A 471 21.64 -11.34 -0.09
N TYR A 472 20.74 -11.26 0.89
CA TYR A 472 19.67 -12.24 1.08
C TYR A 472 18.62 -12.16 -0.03
N ILE A 473 18.16 -10.97 -0.40
CA ILE A 473 17.21 -10.82 -1.52
C ILE A 473 17.81 -11.38 -2.81
N LYS A 474 19.11 -11.24 -3.04
CA LYS A 474 19.78 -11.84 -4.20
C LYS A 474 19.85 -13.37 -4.13
N SER A 475 20.08 -13.95 -2.94
CA SER A 475 20.27 -15.39 -2.79
C SER A 475 18.99 -16.19 -2.99
N ILE A 476 17.83 -15.60 -2.68
CA ILE A 476 16.52 -16.28 -2.75
C ILE A 476 15.83 -16.18 -4.12
N PHE A 477 16.47 -15.62 -5.15
CA PHE A 477 15.91 -15.58 -6.51
C PHE A 477 16.62 -16.57 -7.41
N ASP A 478 15.86 -17.27 -8.24
CA ASP A 478 16.41 -18.06 -9.35
C ASP A 478 17.10 -17.13 -10.35
N ASP A 479 18.18 -17.59 -10.98
CA ASP A 479 18.89 -16.81 -11.99
C ASP A 479 18.01 -16.49 -13.21
N ASP A 480 17.07 -17.39 -13.54
CA ASP A 480 16.09 -17.26 -14.62
C ASP A 480 14.70 -16.81 -14.11
N ALA A 481 14.62 -16.26 -12.89
CA ALA A 481 13.35 -15.84 -12.29
C ALA A 481 12.58 -14.85 -13.17
N ILE A 482 11.26 -15.06 -13.28
CA ILE A 482 10.36 -14.12 -13.94
C ILE A 482 9.98 -13.03 -12.94
N ILE A 483 10.53 -11.83 -13.11
CA ILE A 483 10.28 -10.70 -12.23
C ILE A 483 9.45 -9.66 -12.96
N ILE A 484 8.22 -9.48 -12.54
CA ILE A 484 7.32 -8.44 -13.04
C ILE A 484 7.18 -7.37 -11.96
N VAL A 485 7.61 -6.15 -12.27
CA VAL A 485 7.32 -4.97 -11.45
C VAL A 485 6.20 -4.18 -12.11
N GLY A 486 5.20 -3.78 -11.33
CA GLY A 486 4.28 -2.73 -11.74
C GLY A 486 5.01 -1.40 -11.63
N HIS A 487 5.24 -0.73 -12.76
CA HIS A 487 5.80 0.63 -12.77
C HIS A 487 4.73 1.56 -13.34
N VAL A 488 4.28 2.54 -12.54
CA VAL A 488 3.62 3.72 -13.10
C VAL A 488 4.72 4.52 -13.81
N ILE A 489 4.69 4.56 -15.13
CA ILE A 489 5.62 5.39 -15.88
C ILE A 489 5.08 6.82 -15.86
N ARG A 490 5.74 7.76 -15.20
CA ARG A 490 5.59 9.20 -15.53
C ARG A 490 6.55 9.51 -16.67
N LYS A 491 6.04 9.63 -17.90
CA LYS A 491 6.88 10.08 -19.02
C LYS A 491 6.92 11.61 -19.04
N ALA A 492 7.93 12.21 -18.41
CA ALA A 492 8.44 13.49 -18.89
C ALA A 492 9.35 13.22 -20.10
N GLN A 493 8.79 13.03 -21.30
CA GLN A 493 9.63 12.93 -22.51
C GLN A 493 9.97 14.33 -23.04
N ARG A 494 11.20 14.77 -22.79
CA ARG A 494 11.98 15.45 -23.83
C ARG A 494 12.70 14.37 -24.63
N ASN A 495 12.48 14.33 -25.95
CA ASN A 495 13.57 14.21 -26.93
C ASN A 495 13.05 14.31 -28.38
N ALA A 496 13.97 14.78 -29.20
CA ALA A 496 13.82 15.37 -30.52
C ALA A 496 13.41 14.38 -31.63
N GLU A 497 12.81 14.98 -32.66
CA GLU A 497 12.52 14.50 -34.01
C GLU A 497 11.36 13.47 -34.15
N ASN A 498 10.24 14.01 -34.63
CA ASN A 498 8.94 13.39 -34.96
C ASN A 498 8.00 13.12 -33.77
N GLU A 499 7.18 14.14 -33.53
CA GLU A 499 6.32 14.38 -32.37
C GLU A 499 5.06 13.50 -32.35
N LYS A 500 4.98 12.61 -31.36
CA LYS A 500 3.72 12.20 -30.72
C LYS A 500 3.96 12.22 -29.21
N TYR A 501 3.68 13.37 -28.60
CA TYR A 501 3.71 13.54 -27.15
C TYR A 501 2.44 12.95 -26.54
N LEU A 502 2.54 11.70 -26.11
CA LEU A 502 1.58 11.05 -25.24
C LEU A 502 2.11 11.17 -23.81
N ASP A 503 1.48 12.03 -23.00
CA ASP A 503 1.66 12.05 -21.55
C ASP A 503 0.90 10.84 -20.98
N ASN A 504 1.57 9.69 -20.98
CA ASN A 504 1.00 8.42 -20.55
C ASN A 504 1.52 8.08 -19.16
N GLU A 505 0.66 8.16 -18.14
CA GLU A 505 0.78 7.27 -16.97
C GLU A 505 0.23 5.89 -17.37
N MET A 506 1.08 5.06 -18.00
CA MET A 506 0.81 3.63 -18.13
C MET A 506 1.46 2.88 -16.97
N VAL A 507 0.69 2.08 -16.24
CA VAL A 507 1.25 0.98 -15.45
C VAL A 507 1.79 -0.04 -16.45
N LYS A 508 3.07 0.08 -16.81
CA LYS A 508 3.71 -0.94 -17.64
C LYS A 508 4.26 -2.00 -16.71
N HIS A 509 3.73 -3.22 -16.82
CA HIS A 509 4.41 -4.39 -16.30
C HIS A 509 5.77 -4.50 -17.00
N THR A 510 6.83 -4.19 -16.27
CA THR A 510 8.19 -4.32 -16.78
C THR A 510 8.73 -5.65 -16.28
N ARG A 511 9.01 -6.56 -17.22
CA ARG A 511 9.77 -7.76 -16.91
C ARG A 511 11.23 -7.36 -16.70
N LEU A 512 11.78 -7.69 -15.54
CA LEU A 512 13.17 -7.46 -15.18
C LEU A 512 13.90 -8.81 -15.08
N SER A 513 15.18 -8.80 -15.42
CA SER A 513 16.10 -9.86 -15.00
C SER A 513 16.39 -9.77 -13.49
N LYS A 514 16.87 -10.86 -12.89
CA LYS A 514 17.37 -10.86 -11.50
C LYS A 514 18.38 -9.74 -11.26
N GLN A 515 19.35 -9.57 -12.17
CA GLN A 515 20.40 -8.56 -12.02
C GLN A 515 19.85 -7.13 -12.04
N GLU A 516 18.86 -6.83 -12.86
CA GLU A 516 18.21 -5.51 -12.89
C GLU A 516 17.39 -5.26 -11.64
N TYR A 517 16.62 -6.25 -11.21
CA TYR A 517 15.81 -6.15 -10.00
C TYR A 517 16.68 -5.90 -8.76
N ILE A 518 17.74 -6.68 -8.56
CA ILE A 518 18.64 -6.51 -7.42
C ILE A 518 19.33 -5.14 -7.45
N ARG A 519 19.76 -4.65 -8.62
CA ARG A 519 20.30 -3.28 -8.76
C ARG A 519 19.30 -2.21 -8.30
N ASN A 520 18.02 -2.37 -8.60
CA ASN A 520 16.97 -1.45 -8.15
C ASN A 520 16.74 -1.54 -6.64
N VAL A 521 16.73 -2.75 -6.08
CA VAL A 521 16.62 -2.98 -4.62
C VAL A 521 17.79 -2.32 -3.88
N GLU A 522 19.03 -2.55 -4.33
CA GLU A 522 20.23 -1.93 -3.75
C GLU A 522 20.19 -0.41 -3.80
N ARG A 523 19.72 0.17 -4.91
CA ARG A 523 19.54 1.62 -5.04
C ARG A 523 18.53 2.14 -4.02
N SER A 524 17.39 1.47 -3.88
CA SER A 524 16.36 1.83 -2.88
C SER A 524 16.91 1.75 -1.45
N PHE A 525 17.69 0.72 -1.14
CA PHE A 525 18.29 0.54 0.19
C PHE A 525 19.26 1.67 0.54
N LYS A 526 20.03 2.15 -0.44
CA LYS A 526 20.96 3.27 -0.27
C LYS A 526 20.24 4.62 -0.13
N SER A 527 19.12 4.83 -0.83
CA SER A 527 18.44 6.13 -0.87
C SER A 527 17.47 6.39 0.29
N ASN A 528 17.12 5.36 1.06
CA ASN A 528 16.11 5.47 2.13
C ASN A 528 16.74 5.33 3.51
N GLU A 529 16.28 6.09 4.51
CA GLU A 529 16.70 5.92 5.91
C GLU A 529 16.21 4.57 6.45
N PHE A 530 14.91 4.31 6.31
CA PHE A 530 14.25 3.06 6.69
C PHE A 530 13.41 2.53 5.52
N ILE A 531 13.15 1.22 5.51
CA ILE A 531 12.18 0.56 4.64
C ILE A 531 11.43 -0.48 5.47
N ASN A 532 10.15 -0.29 5.70
CA ASN A 532 9.32 -1.28 6.37
C ASN A 532 8.31 -1.87 5.39
N ILE A 533 8.18 -3.19 5.38
CA ILE A 533 7.14 -3.88 4.62
C ILE A 533 6.19 -4.51 5.63
N ARG A 534 4.89 -4.32 5.46
CA ARG A 534 3.86 -5.03 6.22
C ARG A 534 3.10 -5.94 5.25
N PHE A 535 2.92 -7.18 5.66
CA PHE A 535 2.01 -8.09 5.00
C PHE A 535 0.68 -7.99 5.73
N THR A 536 -0.40 -7.81 4.99
CA THR A 536 -1.73 -7.59 5.55
C THR A 536 -2.61 -8.78 5.26
N ASP A 537 -2.56 -9.35 4.05
CA ASP A 537 -3.28 -10.55 3.66
C ASP A 537 -2.30 -11.54 3.02
N ASN A 538 -2.32 -12.82 3.42
CA ASN A 538 -1.46 -13.86 2.86
C ASN A 538 -2.28 -15.09 2.49
N ASP A 539 -2.29 -15.44 1.21
CA ASP A 539 -2.84 -16.70 0.74
C ASP A 539 -1.74 -17.56 0.12
N VAL A 540 -1.57 -18.76 0.66
CA VAL A 540 -0.54 -19.70 0.22
C VAL A 540 -1.22 -20.93 -0.37
N LYS A 541 -0.86 -21.31 -1.59
CA LYS A 541 -1.38 -22.51 -2.24
C LYS A 541 -0.26 -23.32 -2.87
N LYS A 542 -0.32 -24.64 -2.66
CA LYS A 542 0.63 -25.59 -3.28
C LYS A 542 0.37 -25.68 -4.78
N MET A 543 1.43 -25.65 -5.56
CA MET A 543 1.41 -25.68 -7.02
C MET A 543 1.79 -27.08 -7.50
N GLY A 544 0.89 -27.73 -8.24
CA GLY A 544 1.12 -29.05 -8.84
C GLY A 544 1.19 -30.24 -7.87
N VAL A 545 1.43 -31.42 -8.42
CA VAL A 545 1.55 -32.70 -7.69
C VAL A 545 3.01 -33.16 -7.75
N GLY A 546 3.68 -33.29 -6.60
CA GLY A 546 5.01 -33.93 -6.48
C GLY A 546 6.20 -33.01 -6.20
N ALA A 547 6.07 -31.68 -6.35
CA ALA A 547 7.09 -30.70 -5.97
C ALA A 547 6.57 -29.79 -4.84
N ASP A 548 7.45 -29.38 -3.93
CA ASP A 548 7.16 -28.39 -2.89
C ASP A 548 7.28 -26.96 -3.44
N THR A 549 6.54 -26.67 -4.52
CA THR A 549 6.40 -25.32 -5.08
C THR A 549 5.10 -24.69 -4.58
N TYR A 550 5.16 -23.43 -4.15
CA TYR A 550 4.04 -22.70 -3.55
C TYR A 550 3.84 -21.35 -4.22
N GLY A 551 2.59 -21.03 -4.54
CA GLY A 551 2.16 -19.68 -4.90
C GLY A 551 1.71 -18.95 -3.64
N ILE A 552 2.28 -17.77 -3.38
CA ILE A 552 2.00 -16.95 -2.22
C ILE A 552 1.50 -15.59 -2.72
N GLN A 553 0.23 -15.30 -2.48
CA GLN A 553 -0.38 -14.02 -2.75
C GLN A 553 -0.40 -13.17 -1.49
N ILE A 554 0.16 -11.97 -1.56
CA ILE A 554 0.39 -11.11 -0.41
C ILE A 554 -0.17 -9.72 -0.71
N HIS A 555 -1.06 -9.20 0.14
CA HIS A 555 -1.29 -7.76 0.18
C HIS A 555 -0.14 -7.12 0.97
N GLN A 556 0.61 -6.29 0.26
CA GLN A 556 1.85 -5.68 0.73
C GLN A 556 1.67 -4.18 0.88
N ASP A 557 1.88 -3.70 2.10
CA ASP A 557 2.18 -2.30 2.33
C ASP A 557 3.70 -2.10 2.38
N TYR A 558 4.20 -1.12 1.62
CA TYR A 558 5.58 -0.71 1.62
C TYR A 558 5.66 0.71 2.17
N TYR A 559 6.59 0.93 3.11
CA TYR A 559 6.87 2.23 3.69
C TYR A 559 8.36 2.49 3.69
N SER A 560 8.78 3.70 3.34
CA SER A 560 10.15 4.16 3.48
C SER A 560 10.19 5.63 3.88
N SER A 561 11.41 6.14 4.09
CA SER A 561 11.60 7.56 4.39
C SER A 561 11.09 8.53 3.31
N SER A 562 10.95 8.08 2.06
CA SER A 562 10.56 8.94 0.94
C SER A 562 9.41 8.39 0.09
N TYR A 563 8.95 7.17 0.36
CA TYR A 563 7.99 6.45 -0.47
C TYR A 563 7.05 5.62 0.41
N ALA A 564 5.78 5.54 0.05
CA ALA A 564 4.83 4.62 0.66
C ALA A 564 3.86 4.15 -0.42
N ASP A 565 3.54 2.87 -0.44
CA ASP A 565 2.69 2.26 -1.46
C ASP A 565 2.00 1.02 -0.92
N THR A 566 0.90 0.64 -1.53
CA THR A 566 0.13 -0.56 -1.19
C THR A 566 -0.25 -1.29 -2.46
N GLY A 567 -0.11 -2.60 -2.46
CA GLY A 567 -0.41 -3.41 -3.64
C GLY A 567 -0.28 -4.89 -3.38
N TYR A 568 -0.41 -5.67 -4.44
CA TYR A 568 -0.50 -7.12 -4.39
C TYR A 568 0.81 -7.73 -4.91
N LEU A 569 1.53 -8.43 -4.04
CA LEU A 569 2.73 -9.19 -4.35
C LEU A 569 2.37 -10.67 -4.52
N PHE A 570 2.69 -11.25 -5.68
CA PHE A 570 2.67 -12.69 -5.87
C PHE A 570 4.10 -13.23 -5.88
N LEU A 571 4.34 -14.32 -5.17
CA LEU A 571 5.60 -15.08 -5.20
C LEU A 571 5.30 -16.54 -5.55
N MET A 572 5.97 -17.07 -6.57
CA MET A 572 6.07 -18.52 -6.78
C MET A 572 7.42 -18.99 -6.26
N VAL A 573 7.40 -19.81 -5.22
CA VAL A 573 8.58 -20.19 -4.45
C VAL A 573 8.74 -21.70 -4.48
N ASP A 574 9.93 -22.15 -4.84
CA ASP A 574 10.40 -23.51 -4.71
C ASP A 574 10.98 -23.71 -3.30
N LEU A 575 10.40 -24.65 -2.55
CA LEU A 575 10.73 -24.98 -1.16
C LEU A 575 11.17 -26.45 -1.01
N ASN A 576 11.60 -27.10 -2.10
CA ASN A 576 12.09 -28.49 -2.02
C ASN A 576 13.36 -28.60 -1.15
N ASP A 577 14.17 -27.55 -1.07
CA ASP A 577 15.25 -27.39 -0.10
C ASP A 577 14.81 -26.38 1.00
N PRO A 578 14.54 -26.85 2.24
CA PRO A 578 14.16 -25.98 3.36
C PRO A 578 15.18 -24.89 3.69
N ASP A 579 16.46 -25.10 3.35
CA ASP A 579 17.55 -24.17 3.65
C ASP A 579 17.77 -23.16 2.53
N LEU A 580 17.28 -23.45 1.32
CA LEU A 580 17.44 -22.63 0.13
C LEU A 580 16.10 -22.36 -0.60
N PRO A 581 15.13 -21.67 0.03
CA PRO A 581 13.94 -21.18 -0.66
C PRO A 581 14.31 -20.36 -1.90
N CYS A 582 13.68 -20.68 -3.04
CA CYS A 582 14.02 -20.08 -4.32
C CYS A 582 12.79 -19.52 -5.04
N ILE A 583 12.74 -18.20 -5.22
CA ILE A 583 11.70 -17.49 -5.97
C ILE A 583 11.91 -17.71 -7.46
N LYS A 584 10.94 -18.35 -8.10
CA LYS A 584 10.87 -18.59 -9.55
C LYS A 584 10.09 -17.50 -10.27
N VAL A 585 9.03 -16.97 -9.65
CA VAL A 585 8.23 -15.88 -10.19
C VAL A 585 7.96 -14.86 -9.08
N ARG A 586 8.10 -13.58 -9.40
CA ARG A 586 7.69 -12.47 -8.52
C ARG A 586 6.93 -11.44 -9.32
N THR A 587 5.68 -11.19 -8.98
CA THR A 587 4.88 -10.12 -9.60
C THR A 587 4.41 -9.13 -8.55
N TRP A 588 4.32 -7.85 -8.91
CA TRP A 588 3.72 -6.83 -8.06
C TRP A 588 2.72 -6.01 -8.87
N GLN A 589 1.51 -5.85 -8.34
CA GLN A 589 0.41 -5.11 -8.95
C GLN A 589 -0.10 -4.02 -8.00
N PRO A 590 -0.19 -2.75 -8.44
CA PRO A 590 -0.74 -1.69 -7.59
C PRO A 590 -2.25 -1.83 -7.37
N LYS A 591 -2.96 -2.40 -8.35
CA LYS A 591 -4.43 -2.48 -8.41
C LYS A 591 -4.84 -3.83 -9.00
N ARG A 592 -6.09 -4.23 -8.75
CA ARG A 592 -6.74 -5.34 -9.47
C ARG A 592 -6.94 -4.93 -10.93
N ASP A 593 -6.63 -5.83 -11.85
CA ASP A 593 -6.80 -5.64 -13.30
C ASP A 593 -7.96 -6.52 -13.79
N PRO A 594 -9.10 -5.96 -14.21
CA PRO A 594 -10.25 -6.73 -14.70
C PRO A 594 -9.93 -7.72 -15.83
N ASN A 595 -8.83 -7.54 -16.56
CA ASN A 595 -8.41 -8.47 -17.62
C ASN A 595 -7.69 -9.72 -17.08
N ILE A 596 -7.35 -9.76 -15.80
CA ILE A 596 -6.66 -10.87 -15.14
C ILE A 596 -7.67 -11.61 -14.27
N ASN A 597 -7.79 -12.93 -14.45
CA ASN A 597 -8.69 -13.76 -13.63
C ASN A 597 -10.13 -13.23 -13.61
N SER A 598 -10.61 -12.73 -14.75
CA SER A 598 -11.96 -12.17 -14.94
C SER A 598 -13.10 -13.16 -14.74
N ASN A 599 -12.79 -14.45 -14.67
CA ASN A 599 -13.76 -15.52 -14.41
C ASN A 599 -14.22 -15.58 -12.94
N PHE A 600 -13.49 -14.95 -12.02
CA PHE A 600 -13.90 -14.85 -10.63
C PHE A 600 -14.91 -13.70 -10.45
N ASP A 601 -15.78 -13.82 -9.46
CA ASP A 601 -16.67 -12.72 -9.06
C ASP A 601 -15.84 -11.51 -8.58
N LYS A 602 -16.31 -10.27 -8.80
CA LYS A 602 -15.58 -9.06 -8.38
C LYS A 602 -15.30 -9.03 -6.87
N SER A 603 -16.16 -9.66 -6.07
CA SER A 603 -15.99 -9.83 -4.63
C SER A 603 -14.97 -10.90 -4.23
N ASP A 604 -14.60 -11.79 -5.16
CA ASP A 604 -13.60 -12.81 -4.92
C ASP A 604 -12.22 -12.18 -4.67
N ARG A 605 -11.42 -12.85 -3.85
CA ARG A 605 -10.08 -12.38 -3.48
C ARG A 605 -9.06 -12.51 -4.61
N TYR A 606 -9.28 -13.39 -5.59
CA TYR A 606 -8.38 -13.60 -6.73
C TYR A 606 -8.76 -12.79 -7.98
N TYR A 607 -9.94 -12.16 -8.00
CA TYR A 607 -10.36 -11.32 -9.11
C TYR A 607 -9.36 -10.20 -9.37
N GLY A 608 -8.90 -10.09 -10.62
CA GLY A 608 -7.97 -9.07 -11.05
C GLY A 608 -6.53 -9.21 -10.56
N LEU A 609 -6.18 -10.32 -9.91
CA LEU A 609 -4.85 -10.56 -9.38
C LEU A 609 -4.17 -11.71 -10.10
N ILE A 610 -2.89 -11.54 -10.41
CA ILE A 610 -2.03 -12.62 -10.89
C ILE A 610 -1.92 -13.66 -9.78
N TYR A 611 -2.17 -14.92 -10.13
CA TYR A 611 -2.12 -16.05 -9.23
C TYR A 611 -1.47 -17.25 -9.95
N GLY A 612 -1.18 -18.33 -9.23
CA GLY A 612 -0.51 -19.52 -9.78
C GLY A 612 -1.18 -20.18 -10.99
N GLY A 613 -2.47 -19.92 -11.26
CA GLY A 613 -3.15 -20.40 -12.47
C GLY A 613 -2.81 -19.63 -13.75
N ASN A 614 -2.06 -18.52 -13.64
CA ASN A 614 -1.67 -17.67 -14.75
C ASN A 614 -0.32 -18.05 -15.37
N PHE A 615 0.36 -19.08 -14.84
CA PHE A 615 1.72 -19.49 -15.23
C PHE A 615 1.80 -20.96 -15.63
#